data_AF-A0A7Y7EDT4-F1
#
_entry.id   AF-A0A7Y7EDT4-F1
#
_cell.length_a   1.000
_cell.length_b   1.000
_cell.length_c   1.000
_cell.angle_alpha   90.00
_cell.angle_beta   90.00
_cell.angle_gamma   90.00
#
_symmetry.space_group_name_H-M   'P 1'
#
loop_
_entity.id
_entity.type
_entity.pdbx_description
1 polymer ?
#
loop_
_entity_poly.entity_id
_entity_poly.type
_entity_poly.pdbx_seq_one_letter_code
_entity_poly.pdbx_strand_id
1 'polypeptide(L)'
;MKSRSKYPFSLRVINRLCRSELAEEIEGNLLEFLAEQSKSKRPFKKLRYWLQVIQYLRPSTLKRFYHSKRSNMFIFNPLHAIKSLVKQGASTAINIAGFTVGLFCVVFLYFYIKSELSVDQFHTDKDQIYRVLRIGSMNEESYDIGVTSAPFAPALKDDYSNNIQSVCRTFLERGLVAFEDQKFYENRILFTDANFFTFFSFPLKSGDPETILKNPNNIVLSQKLATKYFGSQDPLGKILILDNDSEFIVSGIMEKAPASSHLEFDMVINMEVLQGASFFTNWWSNFMSTYVKIGTQAEADYLATQFPDFILKHFENDNPIGPRMGMRLEPLTEIYFDKDVQYDMVAHGNITNIYILGIVALAILFIASFNYVNLSIAQSFKRAKEVALRKVLGGEKSRIILQILGESLTILLVASLLSLALFFFLKPAMANYFQLDFEMNWSDSNIYLFFAGIILLTLLVSGLYPAILLASFDPNKV
;
A
#
# COMPACT_ATOMS: atom_id res chain seq x y z
N MET A 1 -49.51 40.86 12.44
CA MET A 1 -49.70 39.73 11.51
C MET A 1 -51.09 39.81 10.89
N LYS A 2 -51.21 40.19 9.60
CA LYS A 2 -52.47 40.10 8.84
C LYS A 2 -52.17 39.63 7.41
N SER A 3 -52.83 38.53 7.03
CA SER A 3 -53.14 38.05 5.66
C SER A 3 -52.00 37.86 4.64
N ARG A 4 -51.36 36.68 4.65
CA ARG A 4 -50.46 36.20 3.57
C ARG A 4 -51.17 35.30 2.53
N SER A 5 -52.50 35.39 2.39
CA SER A 5 -53.33 34.36 1.75
C SER A 5 -54.09 34.79 0.48
N LYS A 6 -53.58 35.72 -0.34
CA LYS A 6 -54.27 36.12 -1.59
C LYS A 6 -53.41 36.36 -2.83
N TYR A 7 -52.16 35.90 -2.86
CA TYR A 7 -51.31 36.02 -4.05
C TYR A 7 -51.11 34.68 -4.76
N PRO A 8 -51.51 34.53 -6.04
CA PRO A 8 -51.17 33.36 -6.85
C PRO A 8 -49.66 33.14 -6.88
N PHE A 9 -49.23 31.88 -6.91
CA PHE A 9 -47.83 31.46 -6.79
C PHE A 9 -46.90 32.18 -7.78
N SER A 10 -47.37 32.47 -8.99
CA SER A 10 -46.69 33.27 -10.03
C SER A 10 -46.23 34.65 -9.55
N LEU A 11 -47.04 35.36 -8.76
CA LEU A 11 -46.68 36.70 -8.27
C LEU A 11 -45.60 36.66 -7.19
N ARG A 12 -45.53 35.57 -6.42
CA ARG A 12 -44.42 35.35 -5.47
C ARG A 12 -43.10 35.11 -6.21
N VAL A 13 -43.15 34.43 -7.35
CA VAL A 13 -41.97 34.19 -8.19
C VAL A 13 -41.46 35.51 -8.78
N ILE A 14 -42.36 36.34 -9.31
CA ILE A 14 -41.99 37.68 -9.84
C ILE A 14 -41.42 38.58 -8.74
N ASN A 15 -42.09 38.72 -7.59
CA ASN A 15 -41.60 39.56 -6.50
C ASN A 15 -40.22 39.12 -5.95
N ARG A 16 -39.93 37.81 -6.02
CA ARG A 16 -38.64 37.28 -5.58
C ARG A 16 -37.53 37.57 -6.60
N LEU A 17 -37.80 37.34 -7.89
CA LEU A 17 -36.78 37.32 -8.94
C LEU A 17 -36.62 38.65 -9.70
N CYS A 18 -37.68 39.44 -9.85
CA CYS A 18 -37.64 40.71 -10.59
C CYS A 18 -37.22 41.90 -9.70
N ARG A 19 -36.66 42.94 -10.32
CA ARG A 19 -36.25 44.18 -9.64
C ARG A 19 -37.45 44.79 -8.91
N SER A 20 -37.25 45.28 -7.70
CA SER A 20 -38.32 45.83 -6.86
C SER A 20 -39.07 46.99 -7.53
N GLU A 21 -38.37 47.80 -8.32
CA GLU A 21 -38.92 48.94 -9.06
C GLU A 21 -39.87 48.53 -10.19
N LEU A 22 -39.71 47.32 -10.75
CA LEU A 22 -40.53 46.80 -11.85
C LEU A 22 -41.54 45.75 -11.37
N ALA A 23 -41.41 45.28 -10.13
CA ALA A 23 -42.20 44.16 -9.62
C ALA A 23 -43.69 44.51 -9.52
N GLU A 24 -44.01 45.72 -9.08
CA GLU A 24 -45.40 46.20 -8.92
C GLU A 24 -46.11 46.36 -10.27
N GLU A 25 -45.41 46.92 -11.28
CA GLU A 25 -45.93 47.06 -12.64
C GLU A 25 -46.15 45.69 -13.31
N ILE A 26 -45.19 44.76 -13.19
CA ILE A 26 -45.31 43.40 -13.74
C ILE A 26 -46.44 42.63 -13.04
N GLU A 27 -46.60 42.81 -11.72
CA GLU A 27 -47.69 42.20 -10.95
C GLU A 27 -49.06 42.72 -11.41
N GLY A 28 -49.21 44.03 -11.60
CA GLY A 28 -50.42 44.65 -12.15
C GLY A 28 -50.79 44.08 -13.52
N ASN A 29 -49.83 44.07 -14.46
CA ASN A 29 -50.03 43.56 -15.82
C ASN A 29 -50.39 42.06 -15.84
N LEU A 30 -49.82 41.26 -14.95
CA LEU A 30 -50.15 39.83 -14.84
C LEU A 30 -51.54 39.60 -14.25
N LEU A 31 -51.99 40.43 -13.30
CA LEU A 31 -53.33 40.34 -12.74
C LEU A 31 -54.40 40.74 -13.76
N GLU A 32 -54.14 41.78 -14.56
CA GLU A 32 -55.02 42.19 -15.66
C GLU A 32 -55.13 41.11 -16.73
N PHE A 33 -53.99 40.54 -17.17
CA PHE A 33 -53.98 39.45 -18.13
C PHE A 33 -54.70 38.19 -17.60
N LEU A 34 -54.60 37.90 -16.30
CA LEU A 34 -55.34 36.81 -15.67
C LEU A 34 -56.85 37.06 -15.69
N ALA A 35 -57.28 38.30 -15.45
CA ALA A 35 -58.69 38.69 -15.52
C ALA A 35 -59.24 38.56 -16.95
N GLU A 36 -58.47 38.94 -17.97
CA GLU A 36 -58.86 38.77 -19.39
C GLU A 36 -58.97 37.29 -19.78
N GLN A 37 -57.99 36.46 -19.40
CA GLN A 37 -58.03 35.03 -19.68
C GLN A 37 -59.21 34.33 -18.98
N SER A 38 -59.63 34.82 -17.81
CA SER A 38 -60.81 34.29 -17.11
C SER A 38 -62.08 34.43 -17.95
N LYS A 39 -62.25 35.56 -18.66
CA LYS A 39 -63.41 35.89 -19.50
C LYS A 39 -63.34 35.31 -20.93
N SER A 40 -62.15 34.98 -21.42
CA SER A 40 -61.95 34.43 -22.78
C SER A 40 -62.58 33.04 -22.96
N LYS A 41 -63.05 32.66 -24.16
CA LYS A 41 -63.49 31.27 -24.46
C LYS A 41 -62.40 30.39 -25.07
N ARG A 42 -61.17 30.90 -25.20
CA ARG A 42 -60.05 30.17 -25.84
C ARG A 42 -59.52 29.02 -24.97
N PRO A 43 -59.11 27.88 -25.56
CA PRO A 43 -58.50 26.77 -24.83
C PRO A 43 -57.09 27.13 -24.28
N PHE A 44 -56.59 26.35 -23.32
CA PHE A 44 -55.25 26.49 -22.70
C PHE A 44 -54.95 27.80 -21.93
N LYS A 45 -55.97 28.40 -21.30
CA LYS A 45 -55.84 29.65 -20.51
C LYS A 45 -54.70 29.65 -19.49
N LYS A 46 -54.57 28.57 -18.71
CA LYS A 46 -53.50 28.42 -17.70
C LYS A 46 -52.10 28.41 -18.32
N LEU A 47 -51.95 27.74 -19.47
CA LEU A 47 -50.66 27.68 -20.18
C LEU A 47 -50.27 29.05 -20.73
N ARG A 48 -51.22 29.79 -21.32
CA ARG A 48 -50.97 31.15 -21.82
C ARG A 48 -50.60 32.12 -20.70
N TYR A 49 -51.25 32.02 -19.54
CA TYR A 49 -50.88 32.78 -18.36
C TYR A 49 -49.43 32.50 -17.93
N TRP A 50 -49.04 31.22 -17.84
CA TRP A 50 -47.67 30.84 -17.46
C TRP A 50 -46.63 31.25 -18.50
N LEU A 51 -46.95 31.19 -19.80
CA LEU A 51 -46.09 31.71 -20.86
C LEU A 51 -45.84 33.22 -20.68
N GLN A 52 -46.87 33.98 -20.30
CA GLN A 52 -46.73 35.40 -20.01
C GLN A 52 -45.84 35.66 -18.78
N VAL A 53 -45.98 34.86 -17.72
CA VAL A 53 -45.10 34.93 -16.53
C VAL A 53 -43.65 34.70 -16.92
N ILE A 54 -43.37 33.72 -17.78
CA ILE A 54 -42.01 33.40 -18.23
C ILE A 54 -41.45 34.53 -19.11
N GLN A 55 -42.26 35.15 -19.97
CA GLN A 55 -41.82 36.30 -20.79
C GLN A 55 -41.38 37.51 -19.94
N TYR A 56 -41.98 37.68 -18.76
CA TYR A 56 -41.56 38.71 -17.81
C TYR A 56 -40.28 38.36 -17.03
N LEU A 57 -39.82 37.10 -17.05
CA LEU A 57 -38.55 36.66 -16.45
C LEU A 57 -37.37 36.79 -17.44
N ARG A 58 -37.22 37.97 -18.05
CA ARG A 58 -36.13 38.27 -18.98
C ARG A 58 -34.95 38.94 -18.26
N PRO A 59 -33.72 38.87 -18.81
CA PRO A 59 -32.54 39.43 -18.15
C PRO A 59 -32.62 40.92 -17.76
N SER A 60 -33.45 41.71 -18.45
CA SER A 60 -33.66 43.13 -18.16
C SER A 60 -34.53 43.39 -16.92
N THR A 61 -35.48 42.51 -16.62
CA THR A 61 -36.44 42.64 -15.50
C THR A 61 -35.98 41.92 -14.24
N LEU A 62 -35.12 40.90 -14.38
CA LEU A 62 -34.54 40.18 -13.25
C LEU A 62 -33.63 41.08 -12.41
N LYS A 63 -33.62 40.84 -11.09
CA LYS A 63 -32.60 41.38 -10.18
C LYS A 63 -31.25 40.98 -10.74
N ARG A 64 -30.41 41.96 -11.09
CA ARG A 64 -28.99 41.67 -11.30
C ARG A 64 -28.47 41.18 -9.96
N PHE A 65 -28.14 39.89 -9.87
CA PHE A 65 -27.24 39.42 -8.84
C PHE A 65 -25.91 40.11 -9.09
N TYR A 66 -25.77 41.33 -8.54
CA TYR A 66 -24.48 41.95 -8.39
C TYR A 66 -23.68 41.01 -7.50
N HIS A 67 -22.87 40.15 -8.12
CA HIS A 67 -21.62 39.78 -7.50
C HIS A 67 -20.92 41.12 -7.27
N SER A 68 -21.01 41.59 -6.03
CA SER A 68 -20.12 42.63 -5.54
C SER A 68 -18.74 42.29 -6.06
N LYS A 69 -18.15 43.24 -6.80
CA LYS A 69 -16.70 43.32 -7.04
C LYS A 69 -16.03 43.52 -5.67
N ARG A 70 -16.18 42.53 -4.78
CA ARG A 70 -15.49 42.40 -3.51
C ARG A 70 -14.10 42.00 -3.93
N SER A 71 -13.12 42.86 -3.64
CA SER A 71 -11.73 42.75 -4.06
C SER A 71 -11.23 41.30 -4.13
N ASN A 72 -10.36 41.03 -5.09
CA ASN A 72 -9.47 39.86 -5.20
C ASN A 72 -8.55 39.68 -3.96
N MET A 73 -9.08 39.76 -2.74
CA MET A 73 -8.37 39.36 -1.54
C MET A 73 -8.49 37.84 -1.47
N PHE A 74 -7.51 37.22 -2.12
CA PHE A 74 -7.35 35.80 -2.41
C PHE A 74 -7.90 34.84 -1.35
N ILE A 75 -8.56 33.79 -1.84
CA ILE A 75 -9.13 32.64 -1.12
C ILE A 75 -8.05 31.80 -0.38
N PHE A 76 -6.76 32.01 -0.67
CA PHE A 76 -5.62 31.57 0.15
C PHE A 76 -4.42 32.40 -0.31
N ASN A 77 -3.75 33.14 0.57
CA ASN A 77 -2.52 33.86 0.24
C ASN A 77 -1.36 33.25 1.04
N PRO A 78 -0.46 32.45 0.41
CA PRO A 78 0.63 31.78 1.11
C PRO A 78 1.60 32.78 1.77
N LEU A 79 1.75 33.99 1.22
CA LEU A 79 2.57 35.04 1.83
C LEU A 79 1.99 35.51 3.17
N HIS A 80 0.66 35.52 3.33
CA HIS A 80 0.04 35.84 4.62
C HIS A 80 0.22 34.71 5.64
N ALA A 81 0.11 33.45 5.20
CA ALA A 81 0.38 32.31 6.06
C ALA A 81 1.82 32.36 6.58
N ILE A 82 2.81 32.54 5.70
CA ILE A 82 4.23 32.63 6.05
C ILE A 82 4.50 33.79 7.03
N LYS A 83 3.95 34.98 6.76
CA LYS A 83 4.11 36.14 7.68
C LYS A 83 3.51 35.88 9.07
N SER A 84 2.35 35.22 9.13
CA SER A 84 1.70 34.82 10.38
C SER A 84 2.60 33.86 11.19
N LEU A 85 3.18 32.87 10.50
CA LEU A 85 4.06 31.86 11.08
C LEU A 85 5.35 32.46 11.64
N VAL A 86 6.01 33.36 10.90
CA VAL A 86 7.24 34.04 11.37
C VAL A 86 6.98 34.85 12.65
N LYS A 87 5.80 35.48 12.78
CA LYS A 87 5.42 36.23 13.98
C LYS A 87 5.25 35.33 15.22
N GLN A 88 5.08 34.02 15.04
CA GLN A 88 4.87 33.03 16.11
C GLN A 88 6.01 31.98 16.15
N GLY A 89 7.23 32.40 15.81
CA GLY A 89 8.37 31.54 15.51
C GLY A 89 8.61 30.37 16.48
N ALA A 90 8.54 30.59 17.80
CA ALA A 90 8.79 29.53 18.78
C ALA A 90 7.77 28.37 18.68
N SER A 91 6.47 28.67 18.61
CA SER A 91 5.46 27.61 18.51
C SER A 91 5.33 27.05 17.09
N THR A 92 5.58 27.86 16.06
CA THR A 92 5.73 27.32 14.70
C THR A 92 6.89 26.32 14.65
N ALA A 93 8.03 26.60 15.26
CA ALA A 93 9.16 25.68 15.32
C ALA A 93 8.80 24.39 16.08
N ILE A 94 8.13 24.48 17.23
CA ILE A 94 7.67 23.31 18.00
C ILE A 94 6.69 22.47 17.17
N ASN A 95 5.73 23.09 16.50
CA ASN A 95 4.75 22.40 15.65
C ASN A 95 5.43 21.72 14.45
N ILE A 96 6.36 22.41 13.78
CA ILE A 96 7.12 21.84 12.66
C ILE A 96 7.96 20.65 13.16
N ALA A 97 8.68 20.79 14.27
CA ALA A 97 9.49 19.71 14.82
C ALA A 97 8.64 18.50 15.25
N GLY A 98 7.52 18.74 15.94
CA GLY A 98 6.59 17.69 16.37
C GLY A 98 5.99 16.92 15.20
N PHE A 99 5.51 17.63 14.16
CA PHE A 99 5.04 16.98 12.94
C PHE A 99 6.17 16.31 12.16
N THR A 100 7.37 16.90 12.10
CA THR A 100 8.51 16.31 11.37
C THR A 100 8.86 14.94 11.95
N VAL A 101 8.99 14.85 13.28
CA VAL A 101 9.30 13.58 13.96
C VAL A 101 8.14 12.60 13.84
N GLY A 102 6.90 13.05 14.07
CA GLY A 102 5.72 12.18 13.98
C GLY A 102 5.52 11.61 12.57
N LEU A 103 5.60 12.46 11.54
CA LEU A 103 5.50 12.04 10.14
C LEU A 103 6.66 11.14 9.74
N PHE A 104 7.87 11.39 10.23
CA PHE A 104 9.02 10.55 9.94
C PHE A 104 8.77 9.12 10.44
N CYS A 105 8.32 8.97 11.69
CA CYS A 105 7.98 7.66 12.24
C CYS A 105 6.85 6.99 11.46
N VAL A 106 5.81 7.72 11.06
CA VAL A 106 4.69 7.18 10.26
C VAL A 106 5.14 6.73 8.87
N VAL A 107 5.98 7.52 8.19
CA VAL A 107 6.55 7.18 6.88
C VAL A 107 7.45 5.95 6.99
N PHE A 108 8.29 5.90 8.03
CA PHE A 108 9.14 4.74 8.29
C PHE A 108 8.31 3.47 8.50
N LEU A 109 7.31 3.52 9.40
CA LEU A 109 6.43 2.38 9.66
C LEU A 109 5.65 1.95 8.42
N TYR A 110 5.24 2.89 7.56
CA TYR A 110 4.63 2.56 6.28
C TYR A 110 5.55 1.74 5.38
N PHE A 111 6.80 2.17 5.18
CA PHE A 111 7.75 1.42 4.35
C PHE A 111 8.14 0.08 4.97
N TYR A 112 8.25 0.01 6.29
CA TYR A 112 8.47 -1.25 7.00
C TYR A 112 7.31 -2.24 6.77
N ILE A 113 6.07 -1.82 7.06
CA ILE A 113 4.87 -2.65 6.86
C ILE A 113 4.74 -3.05 5.39
N LYS A 114 4.99 -2.12 4.46
CA LYS A 114 4.94 -2.40 3.03
C LYS A 114 5.97 -3.45 2.62
N SER A 115 7.19 -3.39 3.15
CA SER A 115 8.24 -4.37 2.86
C SER A 115 7.81 -5.77 3.30
N GLU A 116 7.32 -5.90 4.53
CA GLU A 116 6.86 -7.17 5.12
C GLU A 116 5.66 -7.76 4.37
N LEU A 117 4.69 -6.92 3.98
CA LEU A 117 3.52 -7.36 3.20
C LEU A 117 3.84 -7.63 1.72
N SER A 118 5.01 -7.22 1.24
CA SER A 118 5.42 -7.40 -0.16
C SER A 118 6.20 -8.68 -0.40
N VAL A 119 6.43 -9.50 0.63
CA VAL A 119 7.17 -10.76 0.52
C VAL A 119 6.52 -11.67 -0.53
N ASP A 120 7.32 -12.08 -1.51
CA ASP A 120 6.96 -12.94 -2.66
C ASP A 120 5.85 -12.40 -3.58
N GLN A 121 5.45 -11.14 -3.42
CA GLN A 121 4.40 -10.53 -4.24
C GLN A 121 4.83 -10.25 -5.69
N PHE A 122 6.12 -10.34 -5.99
CA PHE A 122 6.70 -10.04 -7.30
C PHE A 122 6.60 -11.19 -8.31
N HIS A 123 6.30 -12.42 -7.87
CA HIS A 123 6.17 -13.55 -8.78
C HIS A 123 4.95 -13.41 -9.69
N THR A 124 5.14 -13.67 -10.99
CA THR A 124 4.07 -13.58 -12.01
C THR A 124 2.94 -14.55 -11.72
N ASP A 125 3.26 -15.77 -11.29
CA ASP A 125 2.31 -16.85 -11.04
C ASP A 125 2.06 -17.11 -9.55
N LYS A 126 2.23 -16.09 -8.69
CA LYS A 126 2.16 -16.26 -7.22
C LYS A 126 0.90 -16.95 -6.71
N ASP A 127 -0.25 -16.72 -7.35
CA ASP A 127 -1.55 -17.30 -6.95
C ASP A 127 -1.71 -18.76 -7.39
N GLN A 128 -0.77 -19.27 -8.21
CA GLN A 128 -0.76 -20.64 -8.73
C GLN A 128 0.33 -21.50 -8.05
N ILE A 129 1.24 -20.90 -7.28
CA ILE A 129 2.35 -21.60 -6.64
C ILE A 129 1.96 -21.95 -5.21
N TYR A 130 2.12 -23.23 -4.87
CA TYR A 130 1.86 -23.74 -3.53
C TYR A 130 3.09 -24.49 -3.03
N ARG A 131 3.46 -24.27 -1.77
CA ARG A 131 4.40 -25.11 -1.04
C ARG A 131 3.67 -26.34 -0.50
N VAL A 132 4.31 -27.49 -0.60
CA VAL A 132 3.81 -28.75 -0.04
C VAL A 132 4.34 -28.88 1.37
N LEU A 133 3.45 -28.85 2.35
CA LEU A 133 3.74 -29.13 3.75
C LEU A 133 3.38 -30.57 4.06
N ARG A 134 4.12 -31.16 4.99
CA ARG A 134 3.71 -32.42 5.62
C ARG A 134 2.97 -32.10 6.91
N ILE A 135 2.04 -32.96 7.28
CA ILE A 135 1.34 -32.89 8.57
C ILE A 135 1.85 -34.04 9.42
N GLY A 136 2.52 -33.74 10.52
CA GLY A 136 2.84 -34.71 11.55
C GLY A 136 1.71 -34.81 12.57
N SER A 137 1.58 -35.95 13.23
CA SER A 137 0.72 -36.09 14.42
C SER A 137 1.49 -36.69 15.58
N MET A 138 1.40 -36.06 16.74
CA MET A 138 1.96 -36.55 18.00
C MET A 138 0.97 -36.25 19.14
N ASN A 139 0.64 -37.26 19.95
CA ASN A 139 -0.30 -37.14 21.07
C ASN A 139 -1.67 -36.55 20.68
N GLU A 140 -2.23 -36.94 19.54
CA GLU A 140 -3.51 -36.45 18.98
C GLU A 140 -3.51 -34.97 18.55
N GLU A 141 -2.38 -34.26 18.67
CA GLU A 141 -2.18 -32.94 18.08
C GLU A 141 -1.48 -33.06 16.73
N SER A 142 -1.99 -32.34 15.74
CA SER A 142 -1.38 -32.24 14.41
C SER A 142 -0.55 -30.96 14.32
N TYR A 143 0.57 -31.04 13.62
CA TYR A 143 1.43 -29.89 13.33
C TYR A 143 1.97 -29.96 11.91
N ASP A 144 2.16 -28.79 11.30
CA ASP A 144 2.70 -28.70 9.95
C ASP A 144 4.23 -28.74 9.96
N ILE A 145 4.81 -29.28 8.89
CA ILE A 145 6.24 -29.47 8.71
C ILE A 145 6.65 -28.89 7.35
N GLY A 146 7.56 -27.91 7.37
CA GLY A 146 8.00 -27.11 6.21
C GLY A 146 8.92 -27.83 5.23
N VAL A 147 9.41 -29.01 5.62
CA VAL A 147 10.33 -29.83 4.82
C VAL A 147 9.70 -31.14 4.36
N THR A 148 10.06 -31.49 3.14
CA THR A 148 9.75 -32.70 2.37
C THR A 148 11.06 -33.38 1.98
N SER A 149 10.95 -34.53 1.29
CA SER A 149 12.08 -35.26 0.70
C SER A 149 12.05 -35.18 -0.82
N ALA A 150 13.20 -35.41 -1.48
CA ALA A 150 13.32 -35.26 -2.93
C ALA A 150 12.30 -36.08 -3.75
N PRO A 151 11.89 -37.30 -3.36
CA PRO A 151 10.91 -38.08 -4.11
C PRO A 151 9.51 -37.47 -4.20
N PHE A 152 9.12 -36.53 -3.32
CA PHE A 152 7.78 -35.94 -3.33
C PHE A 152 7.46 -35.25 -4.65
N ALA A 153 8.36 -34.40 -5.16
CA ALA A 153 8.11 -33.61 -6.37
C ALA A 153 7.82 -34.47 -7.61
N PRO A 154 8.68 -35.43 -8.02
CA PRO A 154 8.38 -36.29 -9.16
C PRO A 154 7.14 -37.16 -8.93
N ALA A 155 6.95 -37.73 -7.73
CA ALA A 155 5.79 -38.57 -7.44
C ALA A 155 4.47 -37.80 -7.50
N LEU A 156 4.42 -36.56 -6.97
CA LEU A 156 3.25 -35.70 -7.08
C LEU A 156 2.95 -35.36 -8.54
N LYS A 157 3.99 -35.03 -9.33
CA LYS A 157 3.84 -34.70 -10.74
C LYS A 157 3.34 -35.89 -11.57
N ASP A 158 3.83 -37.09 -11.30
CA ASP A 158 3.46 -38.31 -12.00
C ASP A 158 2.03 -38.76 -11.64
N ASP A 159 1.67 -38.70 -10.36
CA ASP A 159 0.37 -39.17 -9.88
C ASP A 159 -0.77 -38.18 -10.19
N TYR A 160 -0.46 -36.89 -10.27
CA TYR A 160 -1.44 -35.82 -10.44
C TYR A 160 -1.11 -34.90 -11.62
N SER A 161 -0.62 -35.46 -12.73
CA SER A 161 -0.17 -34.71 -13.92
C SER A 161 -1.25 -33.80 -14.53
N ASN A 162 -2.54 -34.12 -14.31
CA ASN A 162 -3.68 -33.33 -14.77
C ASN A 162 -3.95 -32.09 -13.90
N ASN A 163 -3.52 -32.09 -12.63
CA ASN A 163 -3.75 -31.01 -11.68
C ASN A 163 -2.48 -30.17 -11.45
N ILE A 164 -1.31 -30.80 -11.50
CA ILE A 164 -0.01 -30.14 -11.28
C ILE A 164 0.62 -29.82 -12.63
N GLN A 165 0.81 -28.54 -12.92
CA GLN A 165 1.42 -28.05 -14.16
C GLN A 165 2.95 -28.25 -14.14
N SER A 166 3.59 -27.91 -13.03
CA SER A 166 5.03 -28.06 -12.82
C SER A 166 5.34 -28.23 -11.34
N VAL A 167 6.54 -28.72 -11.05
CA VAL A 167 7.08 -28.83 -9.69
C VAL A 167 8.46 -28.19 -9.64
N CYS A 168 8.87 -27.75 -8.47
CA CYS A 168 10.21 -27.25 -8.22
C CYS A 168 10.60 -27.52 -6.77
N ARG A 169 11.81 -28.00 -6.53
CA ARG A 169 12.37 -28.23 -5.20
C ARG A 169 13.42 -27.18 -4.88
N THR A 170 13.58 -26.88 -3.59
CA THR A 170 14.62 -25.99 -3.09
C THR A 170 15.26 -26.54 -1.84
N PHE A 171 16.59 -26.51 -1.78
CA PHE A 171 17.37 -26.85 -0.61
C PHE A 171 18.47 -25.80 -0.45
N LEU A 172 18.45 -25.08 0.68
CA LEU A 172 19.45 -24.07 0.99
C LEU A 172 20.53 -24.69 1.86
N GLU A 173 21.79 -24.54 1.45
CA GLU A 173 22.92 -25.08 2.18
C GLU A 173 24.10 -24.08 2.20
N ARG A 174 25.12 -24.44 2.96
CA ARG A 174 26.35 -23.67 3.11
C ARG A 174 27.52 -24.49 2.61
N GLY A 175 28.51 -23.84 2.05
CA GLY A 175 29.69 -24.54 1.53
C GLY A 175 30.89 -23.64 1.35
N LEU A 176 32.06 -24.27 1.27
CA LEU A 176 33.30 -23.59 0.95
C LEU A 176 33.40 -23.43 -0.56
N VAL A 177 33.36 -22.19 -1.04
CA VAL A 177 33.53 -21.88 -2.46
C VAL A 177 34.90 -21.29 -2.71
N ALA A 178 35.59 -21.85 -3.70
CA ALA A 178 36.93 -21.44 -4.10
C ALA A 178 36.98 -20.99 -5.56
N PHE A 179 37.79 -19.96 -5.79
CA PHE A 179 38.17 -19.47 -7.11
C PHE A 179 39.67 -19.14 -7.08
N GLU A 180 40.48 -19.84 -7.87
CA GLU A 180 41.95 -19.70 -7.83
C GLU A 180 42.47 -19.82 -6.37
N ASP A 181 43.16 -18.81 -5.87
CA ASP A 181 43.70 -18.76 -4.50
C ASP A 181 42.69 -18.26 -3.44
N GLN A 182 41.50 -17.80 -3.86
CA GLN A 182 40.49 -17.27 -2.96
C GLN A 182 39.54 -18.36 -2.50
N LYS A 183 39.25 -18.40 -1.19
CA LYS A 183 38.27 -19.32 -0.60
C LYS A 183 37.38 -18.60 0.40
N PHE A 184 36.07 -18.74 0.27
CA PHE A 184 35.10 -18.17 1.21
C PHE A 184 34.02 -19.19 1.56
N TYR A 185 33.56 -19.14 2.81
CA TYR A 185 32.40 -19.90 3.23
C TYR A 185 31.13 -19.12 2.88
N GLU A 186 30.29 -19.70 2.04
CA GLU A 186 29.05 -19.08 1.56
C GLU A 186 27.87 -19.76 2.24
N ASN A 187 26.93 -18.97 2.76
CA ASN A 187 25.85 -19.48 3.62
C ASN A 187 24.50 -19.64 2.88
N ARG A 188 24.49 -19.40 1.57
CA ARG A 188 23.28 -19.12 0.77
C ARG A 188 23.36 -19.78 -0.61
N ILE A 189 23.72 -21.06 -0.62
CA ILE A 189 23.81 -21.87 -1.84
C ILE A 189 22.49 -22.61 -2.00
N LEU A 190 21.75 -22.27 -3.05
CA LEU A 190 20.47 -22.88 -3.36
C LEU A 190 20.66 -24.03 -4.35
N PHE A 191 20.35 -25.25 -3.92
CA PHE A 191 20.15 -26.38 -4.82
C PHE A 191 18.67 -26.41 -5.24
N THR A 192 18.41 -26.51 -6.55
CA THR A 192 17.05 -26.47 -7.09
C THR A 192 16.88 -27.25 -8.39
N ASP A 193 15.65 -27.44 -8.86
CA ASP A 193 15.38 -28.06 -10.15
C ASP A 193 15.74 -27.12 -11.33
N ALA A 194 15.99 -27.70 -12.51
CA ALA A 194 16.44 -26.94 -13.69
C ALA A 194 15.46 -25.86 -14.17
N ASN A 195 14.18 -25.95 -13.79
CA ASN A 195 13.13 -25.00 -14.14
C ASN A 195 12.97 -23.85 -13.12
N PHE A 196 13.86 -23.69 -12.14
CA PHE A 196 13.72 -22.70 -11.07
C PHE A 196 13.39 -21.28 -11.56
N PHE A 197 14.11 -20.77 -12.56
CA PHE A 197 13.91 -19.40 -13.09
C PHE A 197 12.69 -19.25 -14.02
N THR A 198 12.06 -20.35 -14.43
CA THR A 198 10.77 -20.32 -15.14
C THR A 198 9.60 -20.64 -14.22
N PHE A 199 9.86 -21.31 -13.10
CA PHE A 199 8.90 -21.58 -12.04
C PHE A 199 8.70 -20.35 -11.15
N PHE A 200 9.80 -19.72 -10.72
CA PHE A 200 9.82 -18.48 -9.96
C PHE A 200 10.33 -17.32 -10.82
N SER A 201 9.72 -16.14 -10.68
CA SER A 201 10.05 -14.95 -11.46
C SER A 201 11.27 -14.16 -10.93
N PHE A 202 12.36 -14.84 -10.55
CA PHE A 202 13.58 -14.15 -10.11
C PHE A 202 14.30 -13.51 -11.32
N PRO A 203 14.70 -12.22 -11.23
CA PRO A 203 15.29 -11.50 -12.36
C PRO A 203 16.72 -11.98 -12.67
N LEU A 204 16.95 -12.32 -13.94
CA LEU A 204 18.26 -12.63 -14.49
C LEU A 204 18.87 -11.40 -15.18
N LYS A 205 20.14 -11.12 -14.90
CA LYS A 205 20.92 -10.11 -15.62
C LYS A 205 21.51 -10.67 -16.91
N SER A 206 21.90 -11.94 -16.90
CA SER A 206 22.44 -12.65 -18.06
C SER A 206 22.16 -14.15 -18.00
N GLY A 207 21.90 -14.75 -19.16
CA GLY A 207 21.54 -16.15 -19.33
C GLY A 207 20.05 -16.32 -19.63
N ASP A 208 19.69 -17.46 -20.22
CA ASP A 208 18.32 -17.79 -20.60
C ASP A 208 17.66 -18.67 -19.52
N PRO A 209 16.57 -18.23 -18.88
CA PRO A 209 15.93 -18.94 -17.77
C PRO A 209 15.55 -20.40 -18.11
N GLU A 210 15.29 -20.74 -19.37
CA GLU A 210 14.94 -22.11 -19.77
C GLU A 210 16.14 -23.05 -19.85
N THR A 211 17.35 -22.52 -20.01
CA THR A 211 18.55 -23.33 -20.32
C THR A 211 19.67 -23.19 -19.30
N ILE A 212 19.67 -22.13 -18.50
CA ILE A 212 20.76 -21.71 -17.62
C ILE A 212 21.16 -22.75 -16.56
N LEU A 213 20.22 -23.58 -16.10
CA LEU A 213 20.43 -24.66 -15.12
C LEU A 213 20.29 -26.08 -15.71
N LYS A 214 20.17 -26.26 -17.03
CA LYS A 214 19.99 -27.59 -17.63
C LYS A 214 21.18 -28.52 -17.44
N ASN A 215 22.40 -27.99 -17.40
CA ASN A 215 23.59 -28.77 -17.05
C ASN A 215 23.74 -28.78 -15.52
N PRO A 216 23.81 -29.96 -14.87
CA PRO A 216 23.97 -30.07 -13.41
C PRO A 216 25.17 -29.30 -12.85
N ASN A 217 26.25 -29.18 -13.62
CA ASN A 217 27.47 -28.50 -13.21
C ASN A 217 27.44 -26.98 -13.51
N ASN A 218 26.29 -26.42 -13.88
CA ASN A 218 26.13 -24.97 -13.99
C ASN A 218 25.87 -24.33 -12.63
N ILE A 219 26.42 -23.13 -12.44
CA ILE A 219 26.12 -22.27 -11.29
C ILE A 219 25.70 -20.88 -11.77
N VAL A 220 24.66 -20.33 -11.14
CA VAL A 220 24.21 -18.94 -11.33
C VAL A 220 24.56 -18.15 -10.10
N LEU A 221 25.18 -16.98 -10.27
CA LEU A 221 25.65 -16.14 -9.16
C LEU A 221 24.87 -14.84 -9.05
N SER A 222 24.67 -14.36 -7.82
CA SER A 222 24.24 -12.97 -7.61
C SER A 222 25.29 -12.00 -8.12
N GLN A 223 24.87 -10.82 -8.59
CA GLN A 223 25.81 -9.78 -9.00
C GLN A 223 26.83 -9.43 -7.89
N LYS A 224 26.42 -9.52 -6.62
CA LYS A 224 27.28 -9.32 -5.45
C LYS A 224 28.41 -10.35 -5.42
N LEU A 225 28.10 -11.63 -5.57
CA LEU A 225 29.11 -12.68 -5.56
C LEU A 225 29.96 -12.67 -6.84
N ALA A 226 29.38 -12.39 -7.99
CA ALA A 226 30.14 -12.19 -9.22
C ALA A 226 31.22 -11.11 -9.05
N THR A 227 30.86 -9.98 -8.44
CA THR A 227 31.82 -8.91 -8.14
C THR A 227 32.85 -9.33 -7.07
N LYS A 228 32.42 -10.11 -6.06
CA LYS A 228 33.29 -10.60 -4.98
C LYS A 228 34.42 -11.49 -5.51
N TYR A 229 34.11 -12.47 -6.36
CA TYR A 229 35.06 -13.45 -6.86
C TYR A 229 35.85 -12.95 -8.08
N PHE A 230 35.19 -12.24 -9.00
CA PHE A 230 35.77 -11.90 -10.30
C PHE A 230 36.15 -10.41 -10.42
N GLY A 231 35.74 -9.56 -9.48
CA GLY A 231 35.98 -8.12 -9.54
C GLY A 231 35.32 -7.50 -10.76
N SER A 232 36.15 -7.06 -11.71
CA SER A 232 35.70 -6.51 -13.01
C SER A 232 35.84 -7.49 -14.18
N GLN A 233 36.31 -8.71 -13.94
CA GLN A 233 36.42 -9.75 -14.96
C GLN A 233 35.03 -10.29 -15.32
N ASP A 234 34.89 -10.79 -16.55
CA ASP A 234 33.68 -11.50 -16.97
C ASP A 234 33.59 -12.85 -16.23
N PRO A 235 32.57 -13.07 -15.40
CA PRO A 235 32.42 -14.31 -14.63
C PRO A 235 31.97 -15.49 -15.50
N LEU A 236 31.33 -15.25 -16.66
CA LEU A 236 30.72 -16.32 -17.45
C LEU A 236 31.77 -17.31 -17.98
N GLY A 237 31.45 -18.60 -17.87
CA GLY A 237 32.33 -19.70 -18.29
C GLY A 237 33.51 -19.99 -17.35
N LYS A 238 33.68 -19.23 -16.26
CA LYS A 238 34.69 -19.51 -15.23
C LYS A 238 34.25 -20.65 -14.31
N ILE A 239 35.21 -21.30 -13.67
CA ILE A 239 34.98 -22.45 -12.79
C ILE A 239 35.10 -22.01 -11.33
N LEU A 240 34.10 -22.37 -10.52
CA LEU A 240 34.16 -22.32 -9.05
C LEU A 240 34.23 -23.74 -8.51
N ILE A 241 34.96 -23.93 -7.42
CA ILE A 241 35.09 -25.23 -6.75
C ILE A 241 34.32 -25.19 -5.44
N LEU A 242 33.34 -26.06 -5.28
CA LEU A 242 32.57 -26.24 -4.05
C LEU A 242 33.15 -27.39 -3.22
N ASP A 243 33.38 -27.12 -1.93
CA ASP A 243 33.89 -28.05 -0.91
C ASP A 243 35.18 -28.79 -1.30
N ASN A 244 35.99 -28.16 -2.16
CA ASN A 244 37.25 -28.66 -2.72
C ASN A 244 37.13 -29.91 -3.63
N ASP A 245 35.93 -30.27 -4.09
CA ASP A 245 35.72 -31.49 -4.89
C ASP A 245 34.88 -31.23 -6.15
N SER A 246 33.81 -30.44 -6.04
CA SER A 246 32.85 -30.25 -7.13
C SER A 246 33.14 -29.00 -7.95
N GLU A 247 33.40 -29.14 -9.25
CA GLU A 247 33.60 -28.03 -10.18
C GLU A 247 32.28 -27.58 -10.83
N PHE A 248 32.00 -26.27 -10.74
CA PHE A 248 30.84 -25.64 -11.35
C PHE A 248 31.23 -24.52 -12.31
N ILE A 249 30.61 -24.49 -13.49
CA ILE A 249 30.82 -23.47 -14.50
C ILE A 249 29.77 -22.37 -14.33
N VAL A 250 30.22 -21.12 -14.23
CA VAL A 250 29.31 -19.97 -14.13
C VAL A 250 28.56 -19.80 -15.44
N SER A 251 27.26 -20.10 -15.44
CA SER A 251 26.40 -20.04 -16.63
C SER A 251 25.57 -18.77 -16.71
N GLY A 252 25.48 -18.04 -15.60
CA GLY A 252 24.49 -16.98 -15.42
C GLY A 252 24.80 -16.03 -14.29
N ILE A 253 24.21 -14.84 -14.39
CA ILE A 253 24.26 -13.82 -13.34
C ILE A 253 22.84 -13.35 -13.10
N MET A 254 22.39 -13.44 -11.84
CA MET A 254 21.10 -12.89 -11.43
C MET A 254 21.25 -11.46 -10.91
N GLU A 255 20.19 -10.68 -11.08
CA GLU A 255 20.10 -9.39 -10.39
C GLU A 255 19.98 -9.61 -8.88
N LYS A 256 19.98 -8.52 -8.11
CA LYS A 256 19.69 -8.63 -6.67
C LYS A 256 18.27 -9.20 -6.53
N ALA A 257 18.14 -10.37 -5.91
CA ALA A 257 16.83 -10.90 -5.55
C ALA A 257 16.06 -9.83 -4.77
N PRO A 258 14.76 -9.63 -5.03
CA PRO A 258 13.97 -8.68 -4.27
C PRO A 258 14.14 -8.96 -2.77
N ALA A 259 14.43 -7.93 -1.97
CA ALA A 259 14.63 -8.08 -0.52
C ALA A 259 13.41 -8.68 0.20
N SER A 260 12.24 -8.61 -0.44
CA SER A 260 10.99 -9.20 0.00
C SER A 260 10.78 -10.57 -0.65
N SER A 261 11.62 -11.57 -0.35
CA SER A 261 11.39 -12.96 -0.72
C SER A 261 11.66 -13.89 0.45
N HIS A 262 10.85 -14.94 0.61
CA HIS A 262 11.14 -15.97 1.61
C HIS A 262 12.40 -16.80 1.25
N LEU A 263 12.79 -16.84 -0.03
CA LEU A 263 14.00 -17.51 -0.49
C LEU A 263 15.17 -16.53 -0.56
N GLU A 264 16.09 -16.64 0.38
CA GLU A 264 17.32 -15.84 0.42
C GLU A 264 18.53 -16.65 -0.05
N PHE A 265 18.99 -16.40 -1.27
CA PHE A 265 20.10 -17.11 -1.89
C PHE A 265 21.04 -16.17 -2.65
N ASP A 266 22.31 -16.57 -2.78
CA ASP A 266 23.33 -15.83 -3.52
C ASP A 266 23.97 -16.66 -4.66
N MET A 267 23.78 -17.99 -4.62
CA MET A 267 24.18 -18.93 -5.67
C MET A 267 23.05 -19.91 -5.94
N VAL A 268 22.91 -20.34 -7.20
CA VAL A 268 21.93 -21.36 -7.60
C VAL A 268 22.62 -22.46 -8.40
N ILE A 269 22.43 -23.70 -7.97
CA ILE A 269 22.99 -24.91 -8.56
C ILE A 269 21.84 -25.87 -8.84
N ASN A 270 21.91 -26.63 -9.93
CA ASN A 270 20.94 -27.67 -10.20
C ASN A 270 21.15 -28.85 -9.22
N MET A 271 20.09 -29.20 -8.50
CA MET A 271 20.01 -30.24 -7.48
C MET A 271 20.31 -31.64 -8.02
N GLU A 272 20.27 -31.86 -9.34
CA GLU A 272 20.63 -33.11 -9.99
C GLU A 272 22.02 -33.64 -9.59
N VAL A 273 22.96 -32.76 -9.21
CA VAL A 273 24.27 -33.17 -8.68
C VAL A 273 24.17 -34.04 -7.40
N LEU A 274 23.04 -34.00 -6.70
CA LEU A 274 22.79 -34.78 -5.49
C LEU A 274 22.16 -36.15 -5.77
N GLN A 275 21.79 -36.49 -7.02
CA GLN A 275 21.08 -37.74 -7.33
C GLN A 275 21.83 -39.01 -6.89
N GLY A 276 23.16 -38.98 -6.87
CA GLY A 276 23.99 -40.11 -6.42
C GLY A 276 24.04 -40.29 -4.90
N ALA A 277 23.55 -39.33 -4.12
CA ALA A 277 23.61 -39.39 -2.67
C ALA A 277 22.47 -40.23 -2.08
N SER A 278 22.78 -41.15 -1.16
CA SER A 278 21.81 -42.09 -0.59
C SER A 278 20.65 -41.41 0.15
N PHE A 279 20.87 -40.21 0.68
CA PHE A 279 19.82 -39.43 1.34
C PHE A 279 18.84 -38.83 0.33
N PHE A 280 19.26 -38.57 -0.91
CA PHE A 280 18.46 -37.86 -1.91
C PHE A 280 17.24 -38.66 -2.35
N THR A 281 17.41 -39.96 -2.59
CA THR A 281 16.33 -40.84 -3.01
C THR A 281 15.49 -41.39 -1.85
N ASN A 282 15.80 -41.01 -0.61
CA ASN A 282 15.14 -41.55 0.58
C ASN A 282 13.91 -40.70 0.96
N TRP A 283 12.73 -41.32 0.96
CA TRP A 283 11.45 -40.71 1.35
C TRP A 283 11.43 -40.11 2.75
N TRP A 284 12.26 -40.62 3.66
CA TRP A 284 12.35 -40.15 5.05
C TRP A 284 13.42 -39.07 5.27
N SER A 285 14.19 -38.71 4.24
CA SER A 285 15.20 -37.65 4.33
C SER A 285 14.56 -36.28 4.08
N ASN A 286 14.17 -35.60 5.16
CA ASN A 286 13.40 -34.36 5.08
C ASN A 286 14.31 -33.15 5.24
N PHE A 287 14.77 -32.60 4.11
CA PHE A 287 15.77 -31.54 4.09
C PHE A 287 15.47 -30.46 3.04
N MET A 288 14.36 -30.52 2.32
CA MET A 288 14.07 -29.57 1.24
C MET A 288 12.61 -29.15 1.21
N SER A 289 12.30 -28.03 0.58
CA SER A 289 10.93 -27.62 0.29
C SER A 289 10.54 -28.04 -1.13
N THR A 290 9.30 -28.52 -1.28
CA THR A 290 8.71 -28.87 -2.57
C THR A 290 7.61 -27.87 -2.89
N TYR A 291 7.63 -27.33 -4.09
CA TYR A 291 6.62 -26.43 -4.63
C TYR A 291 5.95 -27.07 -5.84
N VAL A 292 4.66 -26.78 -5.98
CA VAL A 292 3.83 -27.22 -7.09
C VAL A 292 3.13 -26.02 -7.70
N LYS A 293 3.00 -26.00 -9.03
CA LYS A 293 2.20 -25.01 -9.75
C LYS A 293 0.88 -25.64 -10.17
N ILE A 294 -0.23 -25.04 -9.75
CA ILE A 294 -1.60 -25.54 -9.96
C ILE A 294 -2.40 -24.42 -10.65
N GLY A 295 -3.25 -24.76 -11.62
CA GLY A 295 -3.90 -23.77 -12.47
C GLY A 295 -4.91 -22.89 -11.75
N THR A 296 -5.68 -23.47 -10.81
CA THR A 296 -6.71 -22.73 -10.06
C THR A 296 -6.78 -23.19 -8.60
N GLN A 297 -7.29 -22.31 -7.73
CA GLN A 297 -7.58 -22.65 -6.32
C GLN A 297 -8.48 -23.88 -6.20
N ALA A 298 -9.50 -24.02 -7.07
CA ALA A 298 -10.42 -25.16 -7.04
C ALA A 298 -9.71 -26.49 -7.33
N GLU A 299 -8.71 -26.48 -8.22
CA GLU A 299 -7.87 -27.67 -8.48
C GLU A 299 -6.96 -27.98 -7.30
N ALA A 300 -6.44 -26.95 -6.60
CA ALA A 300 -5.64 -27.13 -5.39
C ALA A 300 -6.48 -27.73 -4.25
N ASP A 301 -7.70 -27.22 -4.04
CA ASP A 301 -8.65 -27.75 -3.05
C ASP A 301 -9.00 -29.21 -3.37
N TYR A 302 -9.24 -29.54 -4.64
CA TYR A 302 -9.47 -30.92 -5.08
C TYR A 302 -8.25 -31.81 -4.83
N LEU A 303 -7.05 -31.37 -5.23
CA LEU A 303 -5.81 -32.12 -5.05
C LEU A 303 -5.55 -32.42 -3.57
N ALA A 304 -5.81 -31.47 -2.67
CA ALA A 304 -5.67 -31.66 -1.23
C ALA A 304 -6.53 -32.83 -0.71
N THR A 305 -7.70 -33.10 -1.30
CA THR A 305 -8.53 -34.26 -0.93
C THR A 305 -7.92 -35.61 -1.32
N GLN A 306 -6.95 -35.62 -2.25
CA GLN A 306 -6.30 -36.83 -2.75
C GLN A 306 -5.04 -37.20 -1.96
N PHE A 307 -4.55 -36.32 -1.08
CA PHE A 307 -3.33 -36.54 -0.31
C PHE A 307 -3.35 -37.75 0.62
N PRO A 308 -4.47 -38.15 1.26
CA PRO A 308 -4.51 -39.40 2.00
C PRO A 308 -4.12 -40.61 1.12
N ASP A 309 -4.64 -40.67 -0.11
CA ASP A 309 -4.34 -41.77 -1.05
C ASP A 309 -2.89 -41.71 -1.53
N PHE A 310 -2.33 -40.51 -1.72
CA PHE A 310 -0.91 -40.34 -2.03
C PHE A 310 -0.01 -40.90 -0.92
N ILE A 311 -0.32 -40.54 0.34
CA ILE A 311 0.47 -41.02 1.49
C ILE A 311 0.36 -42.52 1.62
N LEU A 312 -0.84 -43.09 1.47
CA LEU A 312 -1.01 -44.54 1.47
C LEU A 312 -0.13 -45.16 0.39
N LYS A 313 -0.29 -44.77 -0.88
CA LYS A 313 0.45 -45.35 -2.01
C LYS A 313 1.98 -45.35 -1.82
N HIS A 314 2.56 -44.28 -1.30
CA HIS A 314 4.02 -44.12 -1.22
C HIS A 314 4.64 -44.51 0.14
N PHE A 315 3.84 -44.67 1.21
CA PHE A 315 4.32 -44.97 2.56
C PHE A 315 3.70 -46.22 3.23
N GLU A 316 2.79 -46.97 2.55
CA GLU A 316 2.05 -48.13 3.12
C GLU A 316 2.96 -49.20 3.75
N ASN A 317 4.13 -49.48 3.16
CA ASN A 317 5.00 -50.57 3.59
C ASN A 317 5.94 -50.22 4.75
N ASP A 318 6.10 -48.93 5.09
CA ASP A 318 7.06 -48.45 6.10
C ASP A 318 6.40 -47.97 7.40
N ASN A 319 5.06 -48.02 7.48
CA ASN A 319 4.32 -47.45 8.62
C ASN A 319 3.23 -48.39 9.17
N PRO A 320 3.58 -49.40 9.99
CA PRO A 320 2.66 -50.41 10.52
C PRO A 320 1.61 -49.87 11.54
N ILE A 321 1.58 -48.55 11.81
CA ILE A 321 0.73 -47.92 12.85
C ILE A 321 -0.27 -46.90 12.25
N GLY A 322 -0.45 -46.87 10.93
CA GLY A 322 -1.40 -45.99 10.23
C GLY A 322 -0.84 -44.59 9.90
N PRO A 323 -1.58 -43.75 9.16
CA PRO A 323 -1.06 -42.51 8.59
C PRO A 323 -0.86 -41.45 9.68
N ARG A 324 0.31 -41.47 10.33
CA ARG A 324 0.82 -40.37 11.17
C ARG A 324 1.36 -39.19 10.35
N MET A 325 1.13 -39.23 9.04
CA MET A 325 1.63 -38.29 8.05
C MET A 325 0.48 -37.88 7.14
N GLY A 326 0.24 -36.57 7.02
CA GLY A 326 -0.63 -35.98 6.02
C GLY A 326 0.14 -34.98 5.17
N MET A 327 -0.56 -34.27 4.31
CA MET A 327 0.00 -33.15 3.55
C MET A 327 -1.00 -32.01 3.48
N ARG A 328 -0.47 -30.80 3.24
CA ARG A 328 -1.26 -29.59 2.99
C ARG A 328 -0.58 -28.77 1.89
N LEU A 329 -1.40 -28.07 1.11
CA LEU A 329 -0.93 -27.02 0.21
C LEU A 329 -0.99 -25.68 0.93
N GLU A 330 0.10 -24.94 0.84
CA GLU A 330 0.22 -23.60 1.39
C GLU A 330 0.48 -22.63 0.23
N PRO A 331 -0.40 -21.64 -0.02
CA PRO A 331 -0.17 -20.65 -1.06
C PRO A 331 1.14 -19.88 -0.85
N LEU A 332 1.87 -19.60 -1.93
CA LEU A 332 3.16 -18.90 -1.88
C LEU A 332 3.11 -17.60 -1.07
N THR A 333 2.01 -16.85 -1.20
CA THR A 333 1.84 -15.54 -0.54
C THR A 333 1.55 -15.63 0.95
N GLU A 334 1.29 -16.83 1.49
CA GLU A 334 0.98 -17.05 2.91
C GLU A 334 2.19 -17.57 3.69
N ILE A 335 3.16 -18.19 3.01
CA ILE A 335 4.37 -18.79 3.59
C ILE A 335 5.03 -17.88 4.63
N TYR A 336 5.21 -16.60 4.32
CA TYR A 336 5.92 -15.67 5.19
C TYR A 336 5.23 -15.44 6.55
N PHE A 337 3.89 -15.52 6.61
CA PHE A 337 3.13 -15.25 7.84
C PHE A 337 2.57 -16.51 8.51
N ASP A 338 2.76 -17.70 7.93
CA ASP A 338 2.38 -18.98 8.55
C ASP A 338 3.40 -19.41 9.62
N LYS A 339 3.16 -18.98 10.85
CA LYS A 339 4.09 -19.13 11.98
C LYS A 339 4.08 -20.50 12.66
N ASP A 340 3.10 -21.36 12.34
CA ASP A 340 2.86 -22.61 13.08
C ASP A 340 3.46 -23.85 12.35
N VAL A 341 4.40 -23.59 11.43
CA VAL A 341 5.13 -24.61 10.66
C VAL A 341 6.44 -24.99 11.38
N GLN A 342 6.61 -26.28 11.68
CA GLN A 342 7.82 -26.82 12.30
C GLN A 342 8.85 -27.21 11.23
N TYR A 343 10.13 -27.23 11.65
CA TYR A 343 11.26 -27.58 10.77
C TYR A 343 11.22 -26.81 9.44
N ASP A 344 10.91 -25.52 9.52
CA ASP A 344 10.86 -24.63 8.36
C ASP A 344 12.23 -23.94 8.17
N MET A 345 12.60 -23.70 6.91
CA MET A 345 13.79 -22.95 6.53
C MET A 345 13.50 -21.47 6.29
N VAL A 346 12.22 -21.09 6.33
CA VAL A 346 11.75 -19.71 6.12
C VAL A 346 11.88 -18.87 7.38
N ALA A 347 12.34 -17.63 7.21
CA ALA A 347 12.24 -16.61 8.25
C ALA A 347 10.82 -16.02 8.26
N HIS A 348 10.01 -16.39 9.24
CA HIS A 348 8.61 -15.93 9.31
C HIS A 348 8.46 -14.53 9.90
N GLY A 349 7.62 -13.74 9.25
CA GLY A 349 7.07 -12.51 9.80
C GLY A 349 5.90 -12.77 10.75
N ASN A 350 5.39 -11.70 11.38
CA ASN A 350 4.22 -11.80 12.26
C ASN A 350 3.16 -10.77 11.88
N ILE A 351 2.07 -11.24 11.29
CA ILE A 351 0.98 -10.38 10.82
C ILE A 351 0.35 -9.56 11.96
N THR A 352 0.34 -10.09 13.19
CA THR A 352 -0.13 -9.35 14.37
C THR A 352 0.77 -8.17 14.69
N ASN A 353 2.09 -8.33 14.55
CA ASN A 353 3.04 -7.22 14.72
C ASN A 353 2.79 -6.14 13.66
N ILE A 354 2.48 -6.53 12.42
CA ILE A 354 2.13 -5.58 11.36
C ILE A 354 0.89 -4.74 11.75
N TYR A 355 -0.16 -5.38 12.26
CA TYR A 355 -1.34 -4.65 12.73
C TYR A 355 -1.04 -3.73 13.93
N ILE A 356 -0.25 -4.19 14.89
CA ILE A 356 0.18 -3.39 16.04
C ILE A 356 0.96 -2.15 15.57
N LEU A 357 1.92 -2.32 14.65
CA LEU A 357 2.70 -1.22 14.10
C LEU A 357 1.83 -0.20 13.34
N GLY A 358 0.80 -0.67 12.63
CA GLY A 358 -0.19 0.21 12.00
C GLY A 358 -0.97 1.07 13.01
N ILE A 359 -1.41 0.47 14.12
CA ILE A 359 -2.08 1.18 15.21
C ILE A 359 -1.12 2.18 15.87
N VAL A 360 0.14 1.81 16.09
CA VAL A 360 1.18 2.69 16.64
C VAL A 360 1.43 3.88 15.73
N ALA A 361 1.49 3.68 14.41
CA ALA A 361 1.64 4.78 13.45
C ALA A 361 0.49 5.79 13.57
N LEU A 362 -0.77 5.30 13.66
CA LEU A 362 -1.92 6.17 13.86
C LEU A 362 -1.86 6.91 15.21
N ALA A 363 -1.48 6.23 16.29
CA ALA A 363 -1.33 6.85 17.61
C ALA A 363 -0.30 7.98 17.61
N ILE A 364 0.87 7.77 16.98
CA ILE A 364 1.91 8.80 16.82
C ILE A 364 1.37 10.01 16.07
N LEU A 365 0.61 9.77 14.99
CA LEU A 365 0.00 10.85 14.21
C LEU A 365 -1.00 11.66 15.04
N PHE A 366 -1.82 10.99 15.86
CA PHE A 366 -2.75 11.66 16.78
C PHE A 366 -2.03 12.47 17.86
N ILE A 367 -0.93 11.95 18.43
CA ILE A 367 -0.14 12.68 19.43
C ILE A 367 0.44 13.96 18.82
N ALA A 368 1.03 13.88 17.62
CA ALA A 368 1.52 15.05 16.90
C ALA A 368 0.40 16.06 16.60
N SER A 369 -0.76 15.55 16.18
CA SER A 369 -1.96 16.35 15.90
C SER A 369 -2.49 17.07 17.13
N PHE A 370 -2.59 16.39 18.28
CA PHE A 370 -3.06 17.00 19.53
C PHE A 370 -2.11 18.06 20.06
N ASN A 371 -0.80 17.85 19.92
CA ASN A 371 0.18 18.87 20.27
C ASN A 371 -0.07 20.17 19.46
N TYR A 372 -0.26 20.02 18.15
CA TYR A 372 -0.61 21.14 17.29
C TYR A 372 -1.92 21.83 17.71
N VAL A 373 -2.97 21.06 17.96
CA VAL A 373 -4.28 21.60 18.38
C VAL A 373 -4.14 22.39 19.67
N ASN A 374 -3.47 21.84 20.68
CA ASN A 374 -3.28 22.50 21.97
C ASN A 374 -2.54 23.83 21.85
N LEU A 375 -1.44 23.85 21.08
CA LEU A 375 -0.68 25.08 20.83
C LEU A 375 -1.46 26.09 20.00
N SER A 376 -2.19 25.63 18.98
CA SER A 376 -3.02 26.47 18.13
C SER A 376 -4.15 27.13 18.94
N ILE A 377 -4.80 26.42 19.85
CA ILE A 377 -5.81 26.97 20.77
C ILE A 377 -5.19 28.01 21.71
N ALA A 378 -4.04 27.72 22.32
CA ALA A 378 -3.35 28.67 23.20
C ALA A 378 -3.00 29.98 22.48
N GLN A 379 -2.64 29.90 21.20
CA GLN A 379 -2.38 31.07 20.35
C GLN A 379 -3.64 31.77 19.86
N SER A 380 -4.74 31.02 19.69
CA SER A 380 -6.02 31.54 19.22
C SER A 380 -6.51 32.71 20.07
N PHE A 381 -6.32 32.64 21.40
CA PHE A 381 -6.67 33.72 22.32
C PHE A 381 -5.91 35.02 22.04
N LYS A 382 -4.62 34.94 21.67
CA LYS A 382 -3.82 36.11 21.30
C LYS A 382 -4.30 36.77 20.00
N ARG A 383 -4.92 35.99 19.11
CA ARG A 383 -5.47 36.43 17.81
C ARG A 383 -6.96 36.74 17.88
N ALA A 384 -7.62 36.51 19.01
CA ALA A 384 -9.05 36.67 19.15
C ALA A 384 -9.51 38.11 18.84
N LYS A 385 -8.80 39.13 19.32
CA LYS A 385 -9.09 40.55 19.02
C LYS A 385 -8.99 40.87 17.52
N GLU A 386 -7.98 40.35 16.84
CA GLU A 386 -7.78 40.53 15.40
C GLU A 386 -8.91 39.89 14.58
N VAL A 387 -9.36 38.70 14.99
CA VAL A 387 -10.46 37.97 14.36
C VAL A 387 -11.82 38.64 14.64
N ALA A 388 -12.04 39.11 15.87
CA ALA A 388 -13.24 39.86 16.25
C ALA A 388 -13.38 41.15 15.44
N LEU A 389 -12.29 41.94 15.33
CA LEU A 389 -12.26 43.15 14.50
C LEU A 389 -12.59 42.85 13.03
N ARG A 390 -12.02 41.77 12.45
CA ARG A 390 -12.35 41.37 11.07
C ARG A 390 -13.81 40.98 10.88
N LYS A 391 -14.43 40.31 11.86
CA LYS A 391 -15.85 39.95 11.80
C LYS A 391 -16.75 41.18 11.84
N VAL A 392 -16.43 42.17 12.69
CA VAL A 392 -17.15 43.46 12.75
C VAL A 392 -17.03 44.22 11.42
N LEU A 393 -15.87 44.16 10.77
CA LEU A 393 -15.63 44.74 9.44
C LEU A 393 -16.23 43.93 8.28
N GLY A 394 -17.07 42.92 8.56
CA GLY A 394 -17.79 42.14 7.54
C GLY A 394 -17.05 40.92 7.00
N GLY A 395 -16.04 40.43 7.71
CA GLY A 395 -15.33 39.19 7.40
C GLY A 395 -16.21 37.95 7.58
N GLU A 396 -16.33 37.14 6.53
CA GLU A 396 -17.09 35.88 6.55
C GLU A 396 -16.35 34.79 7.35
N LYS A 397 -17.09 34.01 8.15
CA LYS A 397 -16.57 32.89 8.95
C LYS A 397 -15.75 31.90 8.11
N SER A 398 -16.21 31.60 6.89
CA SER A 398 -15.54 30.71 5.94
C SER A 398 -14.12 31.18 5.57
N ARG A 399 -13.89 32.49 5.47
CA ARG A 399 -12.57 33.05 5.14
C ARG A 399 -11.57 32.86 6.27
N ILE A 400 -12.03 32.97 7.52
CA ILE A 400 -11.19 32.72 8.71
C ILE A 400 -10.81 31.24 8.77
N ILE A 401 -11.76 30.34 8.50
CA ILE A 401 -11.51 28.89 8.47
C ILE A 401 -10.48 28.56 7.39
N LEU A 402 -10.68 29.02 6.15
CA LEU A 402 -9.74 28.78 5.04
C LEU A 402 -8.34 29.32 5.32
N GLN A 403 -8.23 30.48 5.98
CA GLN A 403 -6.94 31.03 6.39
C GLN A 403 -6.22 30.10 7.38
N ILE A 404 -6.90 29.64 8.42
CA ILE A 404 -6.30 28.79 9.46
C ILE A 404 -5.94 27.41 8.93
N LEU A 405 -6.81 26.83 8.09
CA LEU A 405 -6.52 25.58 7.39
C LEU A 405 -5.29 25.74 6.49
N GLY A 406 -5.17 26.87 5.81
CA GLY A 406 -4.02 27.20 4.99
C GLY A 406 -2.71 27.38 5.77
N GLU A 407 -2.76 28.01 6.96
CA GLU A 407 -1.62 28.10 7.88
C GLU A 407 -1.20 26.70 8.36
N SER A 408 -2.17 25.87 8.75
CA SER A 408 -1.96 24.49 9.19
C SER A 408 -1.35 23.63 8.07
N LEU A 409 -1.87 23.75 6.84
CA LEU A 409 -1.37 23.05 5.67
C LEU A 409 0.07 23.46 5.35
N THR A 410 0.41 24.76 5.48
CA THR A 410 1.78 25.24 5.23
C THR A 410 2.78 24.62 6.22
N ILE A 411 2.43 24.58 7.51
CA ILE A 411 3.24 23.91 8.54
C ILE A 411 3.41 22.43 8.20
N LEU A 412 2.32 21.76 7.85
CA LEU A 412 2.32 20.34 7.55
C LEU A 412 3.17 20.00 6.32
N LEU A 413 3.08 20.79 5.24
CA LEU A 413 3.90 20.59 4.04
C LEU A 413 5.40 20.78 4.33
N VAL A 414 5.77 21.78 5.12
CA VAL A 414 7.17 21.98 5.53
C VAL A 414 7.64 20.81 6.39
N ALA A 415 6.83 20.37 7.36
CA ALA A 415 7.16 19.22 8.20
C ALA A 415 7.28 17.92 7.39
N SER A 416 6.40 17.69 6.40
CA SER A 416 6.48 16.54 5.50
C SER A 416 7.77 16.54 4.68
N LEU A 417 8.20 17.70 4.16
CA LEU A 417 9.45 17.81 3.43
C LEU A 417 10.67 17.51 4.33
N LEU A 418 10.68 18.05 5.55
CA LEU A 418 11.73 17.76 6.53
C LEU A 418 11.73 16.28 6.97
N SER A 419 10.54 15.70 7.14
CA SER A 419 10.36 14.29 7.47
C SER A 419 10.92 13.38 6.36
N LEU A 420 10.65 13.72 5.10
CA LEU A 420 11.20 12.99 3.95
C LEU A 420 12.73 13.12 3.89
N ALA A 421 13.26 14.32 4.10
CA ALA A 421 14.71 14.53 4.15
C ALA A 421 15.36 13.69 5.27
N LEU A 422 14.72 13.64 6.45
CA LEU A 422 15.17 12.82 7.57
C LEU A 422 15.07 11.32 7.27
N PHE A 423 14.01 10.88 6.57
CA PHE A 423 13.85 9.51 6.11
C PHE A 423 14.98 9.10 5.17
N PHE A 424 15.27 9.89 4.13
CA PHE A 424 16.36 9.57 3.20
C PHE A 424 17.74 9.59 3.88
N PHE A 425 17.94 10.46 4.87
CA PHE A 425 19.17 10.51 5.65
C PHE A 425 19.36 9.26 6.53
N LEU A 426 18.29 8.78 7.20
CA LEU A 426 18.35 7.64 8.11
C LEU A 426 18.11 6.28 7.43
N LYS A 427 17.56 6.26 6.21
CA LYS A 427 17.25 5.05 5.45
C LYS A 427 18.42 4.05 5.39
N PRO A 428 19.69 4.43 5.09
CA PRO A 428 20.78 3.46 5.01
C PRO A 428 21.06 2.77 6.35
N ALA A 429 21.02 3.54 7.45
CA ALA A 429 21.23 2.99 8.79
C ALA A 429 20.09 2.03 9.17
N MET A 430 18.85 2.39 8.84
CA MET A 430 17.68 1.55 9.08
C MET A 430 17.73 0.28 8.22
N ALA A 431 18.07 0.39 6.93
CA ALA A 431 18.15 -0.75 6.02
C ALA A 431 19.16 -1.80 6.52
N ASN A 432 20.32 -1.35 7.00
CA ASN A 432 21.33 -2.24 7.59
C ASN A 432 20.85 -2.88 8.91
N TYR A 433 20.12 -2.14 9.74
CA TYR A 433 19.65 -2.63 11.04
C TYR A 433 18.52 -3.66 10.90
N PHE A 434 17.54 -3.36 10.05
CA PHE A 434 16.38 -4.23 9.81
C PHE A 434 16.65 -5.31 8.75
N GLN A 435 17.78 -5.21 8.02
CA GLN A 435 18.09 -6.05 6.87
C GLN A 435 17.00 -6.02 5.78
N LEU A 436 16.28 -4.89 5.70
CA LEU A 436 15.22 -4.65 4.73
C LEU A 436 15.64 -3.55 3.76
N ASP A 437 15.33 -3.71 2.48
CA ASP A 437 15.48 -2.63 1.51
C ASP A 437 14.23 -1.76 1.48
N PHE A 438 14.32 -0.59 2.11
CA PHE A 438 13.26 0.42 2.05
C PHE A 438 13.25 1.12 0.68
N GLU A 439 12.78 0.45 -0.37
CA GLU A 439 12.69 1.04 -1.69
C GLU A 439 11.49 1.98 -1.82
N MET A 440 11.78 3.23 -2.18
CA MET A 440 10.78 4.23 -2.49
C MET A 440 10.64 4.33 -4.00
N ASN A 441 9.78 3.49 -4.56
CA ASN A 441 9.48 3.52 -5.99
C ASN A 441 8.45 4.63 -6.30
N TRP A 442 8.92 5.76 -6.81
CA TRP A 442 8.07 6.90 -7.18
C TRP A 442 7.08 6.59 -8.33
N SER A 443 7.22 5.47 -9.03
CA SER A 443 6.23 5.00 -10.00
C SER A 443 5.02 4.34 -9.34
N ASP A 444 5.12 3.96 -8.06
CA ASP A 444 3.99 3.37 -7.33
C ASP A 444 2.97 4.44 -6.91
N SER A 445 1.78 4.36 -7.50
CA SER A 445 0.66 5.28 -7.22
C SER A 445 0.21 5.26 -5.76
N ASN A 446 0.40 4.12 -5.06
CA ASN A 446 -0.01 3.97 -3.67
C ASN A 446 0.76 4.89 -2.72
N ILE A 447 2.00 5.26 -3.07
CA ILE A 447 2.80 6.18 -2.27
C ILE A 447 2.15 7.58 -2.26
N TYR A 448 1.68 8.06 -3.41
CA TYR A 448 1.00 9.35 -3.49
C TYR A 448 -0.33 9.33 -2.74
N LEU A 449 -1.09 8.24 -2.83
CA LEU A 449 -2.32 8.05 -2.06
C LEU A 449 -2.05 8.04 -0.56
N PHE A 450 -0.97 7.40 -0.12
CA PHE A 450 -0.55 7.41 1.28
C PHE A 450 -0.21 8.82 1.76
N PHE A 451 0.65 9.55 1.05
CA PHE A 451 1.01 10.93 1.45
C PHE A 451 -0.19 11.88 1.41
N ALA A 452 -1.05 11.78 0.40
CA ALA A 452 -2.28 12.56 0.33
C ALA A 452 -3.22 12.22 1.50
N GLY A 453 -3.33 10.92 1.84
CA GLY A 453 -4.13 10.41 2.95
C GLY A 453 -3.65 10.93 4.30
N ILE A 454 -2.36 10.84 4.62
CA ILE A 454 -1.83 11.33 5.90
C ILE A 454 -1.94 12.85 6.00
N ILE A 455 -1.73 13.59 4.90
CA ILE A 455 -1.87 15.05 4.89
C ILE A 455 -3.32 15.45 5.16
N LEU A 456 -4.26 14.81 4.44
CA LEU A 456 -5.69 15.06 4.60
C LEU A 456 -6.16 14.72 6.02
N LEU A 457 -5.80 13.54 6.52
CA LEU A 457 -6.16 13.09 7.86
C LEU A 457 -5.63 14.05 8.93
N THR A 458 -4.35 14.42 8.83
CA THR A 458 -3.72 15.35 9.79
C THR A 458 -4.36 16.73 9.72
N LEU A 459 -4.70 17.23 8.53
CA LEU A 459 -5.36 18.53 8.36
C LEU A 459 -6.78 18.52 8.94
N LEU A 460 -7.52 17.43 8.79
CA LEU A 460 -8.86 17.28 9.36
C LEU A 460 -8.82 17.22 10.89
N VAL A 461 -7.92 16.43 11.46
CA VAL A 461 -7.81 16.27 12.93
C VAL A 461 -7.22 17.54 13.56
N SER A 462 -6.15 18.07 12.98
CA SER A 462 -5.35 19.14 13.58
C SER A 462 -5.84 20.54 13.22
N GLY A 463 -6.30 20.74 11.98
CA GLY A 463 -6.63 22.05 11.43
C GLY A 463 -8.09 22.44 11.61
N LEU A 464 -9.02 21.49 11.47
CA LEU A 464 -10.45 21.78 11.44
C LEU A 464 -10.98 22.26 12.80
N TYR A 465 -10.55 21.62 13.89
CA TYR A 465 -11.01 21.96 15.23
C TYR A 465 -10.61 23.40 15.66
N PRO A 466 -9.33 23.82 15.61
CA PRO A 466 -8.95 25.20 15.91
C PRO A 466 -9.60 26.22 14.94
N ALA A 467 -9.75 25.86 13.67
CA ALA A 467 -10.38 26.74 12.67
C ALA A 467 -11.85 27.05 13.00
N ILE A 468 -12.62 26.03 13.39
CA ILE A 468 -14.02 26.19 13.81
C ILE A 468 -14.10 26.98 15.12
N LEU A 469 -13.23 26.68 16.09
CA LEU A 469 -13.17 27.39 17.37
C LEU A 469 -12.91 28.89 17.18
N LEU A 470 -11.90 29.27 16.38
CA LEU A 470 -11.59 30.67 16.09
C LEU A 470 -12.72 31.36 15.30
N ALA A 471 -13.34 30.64 14.37
CA ALA A 471 -14.46 31.14 13.58
C ALA A 471 -15.75 31.30 14.39
N SER A 472 -15.88 30.67 15.56
CA SER A 472 -17.06 30.76 16.42
C SER A 472 -17.04 31.92 17.42
N PHE A 473 -15.88 32.55 17.69
CA PHE A 473 -15.78 33.69 18.62
C PHE A 473 -16.79 34.81 18.34
N ASP A 474 -17.53 35.19 19.37
CA ASP A 474 -18.50 36.28 19.35
C ASP A 474 -17.78 37.62 19.51
N PRO A 475 -17.88 38.55 18.54
CA PRO A 475 -17.26 39.86 18.65
C PRO A 475 -17.70 40.67 19.88
N ASN A 476 -18.87 40.38 20.45
CA ASN A 476 -19.39 41.10 21.61
C ASN A 476 -18.83 40.61 22.95
N LYS A 477 -18.07 39.50 22.95
CA LYS A 477 -17.52 38.85 24.16
C LYS A 477 -15.99 38.89 24.24
N VAL A 478 -15.33 39.51 23.25
CA VAL A 478 -13.86 39.63 23.10
C VAL A 478 -13.49 41.10 23.17
#